data_AF-A0A4Y7JA78-F1
#
_entry.id   AF-A0A4Y7JA78-F1
#
_cell.length_a   1.000
_cell.length_b   1.000
_cell.length_c   1.000
_cell.angle_alpha   90.00
_cell.angle_beta   90.00
_cell.angle_gamma   90.00
#
_symmetry.space_group_name_H-M   'P 1'
#
loop_
_entity.id
_entity.type
_entity.pdbx_description
1 polymer ?
#
loop_
_entity_poly.entity_id
_entity_poly.type
_entity_poly.pdbx_seq_one_letter_code
_entity_poly.pdbx_strand_id
1 'polypeptide(L)'
;MRLGFRIATTRFDPPPPPPPPSLLHSCIRSKLHSSISSSFSSEQVSNCNEFLPWLQKKSGMEISSMLYIGNSIYGRSLFASKFVQYGDCILKVPFDVQLTPENVLPEIRLLLDDNVGHIARLALVLLVEQKLGQESEWYPYMSNLPRQKELHCPVFWSKKELEMVQPSSVYKETIDQHTQIEKEYLTIRPVLDRFPHFFEEVTFEDYIHACAVVGSRAWGSSKGLSLIPFADFLNMMEIQMQSYLAMNTSKSQRSLLVKNMLPGNRLDDAQVN
;
A
#
# COMPACT_ATOMS: atom_id res chain seq x y z
N MET A 1 -0.49 30.92 47.98
CA MET A 1 -0.42 29.54 48.49
C MET A 1 0.68 28.81 47.76
N ARG A 2 1.56 28.14 48.50
CA ARG A 2 2.79 27.48 48.04
C ARG A 2 2.53 26.03 47.61
N LEU A 3 3.39 25.58 46.68
CA LEU A 3 3.83 24.21 46.34
C LEU A 3 2.79 23.26 45.69
N GLY A 4 3.16 22.43 44.70
CA GLY A 4 4.51 22.12 44.23
C GLY A 4 4.55 21.25 42.97
N PHE A 5 5.76 21.23 42.39
CA PHE A 5 6.20 20.31 41.36
C PHE A 5 6.08 18.85 41.84
N ARG A 6 5.57 17.97 40.99
CA ARG A 6 5.83 16.52 41.06
C ARG A 6 6.30 16.03 39.70
N ILE A 7 7.59 15.74 39.65
CA ILE A 7 8.18 14.79 38.71
C ILE A 7 7.69 13.41 39.16
N ALA A 8 7.03 12.66 38.28
CA ALA A 8 6.69 11.26 38.51
C ALA A 8 7.29 10.40 37.39
N THR A 9 8.15 9.51 37.82
CA THR A 9 8.91 8.50 37.10
C THR A 9 8.03 7.48 36.37
N THR A 10 8.36 7.25 35.11
CA THR A 10 8.18 6.04 34.28
C THR A 10 7.39 4.87 34.89
N ARG A 11 6.13 4.73 34.46
CA ARG A 11 5.58 3.46 34.00
C ARG A 11 4.83 3.74 32.70
N PHE A 12 5.18 2.99 31.66
CA PHE A 12 4.49 3.02 30.37
C PHE A 12 3.14 2.34 30.55
N ASP A 13 2.10 3.12 30.85
CA ASP A 13 0.74 2.69 30.56
C ASP A 13 0.52 2.87 29.05
N PRO A 14 0.03 1.84 28.33
CA PRO A 14 -0.26 1.96 26.91
C PRO A 14 -1.33 3.05 26.69
N PRO A 15 -1.21 3.87 25.64
CA PRO A 15 -2.22 4.87 25.33
C PRO A 15 -3.58 4.20 25.08
N PRO A 16 -4.70 4.89 25.37
CA PRO A 16 -6.03 4.38 25.09
C PRO A 16 -6.15 4.02 23.59
N PRO A 17 -6.92 2.97 23.25
CA PRO A 17 -7.07 2.55 21.87
C PRO A 17 -7.61 3.70 21.01
N PRO A 18 -7.09 3.88 19.78
CA PRO A 18 -7.62 4.87 18.86
C PRO A 18 -9.10 4.59 18.56
N PRO A 19 -9.88 5.63 18.19
CA PRO A 19 -11.27 5.43 17.78
C PRO A 19 -11.34 4.43 16.62
N PRO A 20 -12.42 3.65 16.50
CA PRO A 20 -12.55 2.65 15.44
C PRO A 20 -12.37 3.34 14.08
N PRO A 21 -11.59 2.75 13.16
CA PRO A 21 -11.43 3.30 11.83
C PRO A 21 -12.82 3.38 11.15
N SER A 22 -13.13 4.53 10.54
CA SER A 22 -14.22 4.61 9.57
C SER A 22 -14.01 3.52 8.51
N LEU A 23 -15.10 2.83 8.12
CA LEU A 23 -15.16 1.61 7.31
C LEU A 23 -14.60 1.72 5.86
N LEU A 24 -13.71 2.66 5.57
CA LEU A 24 -12.95 2.84 4.33
C LEU A 24 -12.02 1.64 3.97
N HIS A 25 -12.06 0.54 4.71
CA HIS A 25 -11.15 -0.60 4.57
C HIS A 25 -11.83 -1.97 4.39
N SER A 26 -13.17 -2.07 4.27
CA SER A 26 -13.83 -3.36 4.06
C SER A 26 -13.90 -3.78 2.59
N CYS A 27 -12.87 -4.49 2.11
CA CYS A 27 -13.08 -5.46 1.03
C CYS A 27 -13.46 -6.80 1.67
N ILE A 28 -14.60 -7.40 1.33
CA ILE A 28 -14.99 -8.74 1.80
C ILE A 28 -14.85 -9.75 0.67
N ARG A 29 -14.16 -10.85 1.00
CA ARG A 29 -14.02 -12.11 0.28
C ARG A 29 -15.38 -12.79 0.11
N SER A 30 -15.87 -12.94 -1.12
CA SER A 30 -16.91 -13.91 -1.43
C SER A 30 -16.26 -15.25 -1.82
N LYS A 31 -16.62 -16.32 -1.11
CA LYS A 31 -16.25 -17.69 -1.45
C LYS A 31 -16.91 -18.06 -2.79
N LEU A 32 -16.14 -18.11 -3.87
CA LEU A 32 -16.45 -18.96 -5.02
C LEU A 32 -15.43 -20.10 -5.06
N HIS A 33 -15.85 -21.26 -4.56
CA HIS A 33 -15.29 -22.52 -5.03
C HIS A 33 -15.86 -22.77 -6.43
N SER A 34 -15.10 -22.46 -7.46
CA SER A 34 -15.25 -23.11 -8.76
C SER A 34 -13.88 -23.56 -9.24
N SER A 35 -13.76 -24.87 -9.43
CA SER A 35 -12.58 -25.51 -9.98
C SER A 35 -12.43 -25.04 -11.43
N ILE A 36 -11.53 -24.09 -11.68
CA ILE A 36 -11.09 -23.73 -13.02
C ILE A 36 -9.61 -24.11 -13.11
N SER A 37 -9.35 -25.29 -13.67
CA SER A 37 -8.06 -25.65 -14.22
C SER A 37 -7.87 -24.82 -15.49
N SER A 38 -7.23 -23.65 -15.37
CA SER A 38 -6.70 -22.93 -16.53
C SER A 38 -5.18 -23.05 -16.53
N SER A 39 -4.70 -23.81 -17.52
CA SER A 39 -3.31 -23.83 -17.96
C SER A 39 -2.85 -22.41 -18.27
N PHE A 40 -2.10 -21.80 -17.35
CA PHE A 40 -1.47 -20.51 -17.58
C PHE A 40 -0.28 -20.71 -18.52
N SER A 41 -0.43 -20.22 -19.75
CA SER A 41 0.65 -20.07 -20.70
C SER A 41 1.72 -19.16 -20.11
N SER A 42 2.94 -19.69 -20.08
CA SER A 42 4.15 -19.14 -19.52
C SER A 42 4.72 -18.00 -20.36
N GLU A 43 4.02 -16.87 -20.44
CA GLU A 43 4.56 -15.66 -21.05
C GLU A 43 4.26 -14.44 -20.17
N GLN A 44 5.21 -14.18 -19.27
CA GLN A 44 5.65 -12.87 -18.74
C GLN A 44 6.20 -13.06 -17.30
N VAL A 45 7.39 -13.68 -17.21
CA VAL A 45 8.25 -13.56 -16.04
C VAL A 45 8.65 -12.10 -15.93
N SER A 46 7.87 -11.34 -15.17
CA SER A 46 8.12 -9.92 -14.91
C SER A 46 9.38 -9.81 -14.03
N ASN A 47 10.34 -9.00 -14.49
CA ASN A 47 11.69 -8.83 -13.93
C ASN A 47 11.67 -8.45 -12.43
N CYS A 48 11.58 -9.43 -11.53
CA CYS A 48 11.81 -9.22 -10.10
C CYS A 48 13.33 -9.13 -9.78
N ASN A 49 14.17 -9.51 -10.74
CA ASN A 49 15.63 -9.55 -10.59
C ASN A 49 16.23 -8.19 -10.24
N GLU A 50 15.61 -7.08 -10.65
CA GLU A 50 16.14 -5.74 -10.40
C GLU A 50 15.55 -5.08 -9.15
N PHE A 51 14.39 -5.55 -8.64
CA PHE A 51 13.70 -4.91 -7.53
C PHE A 51 14.46 -4.99 -6.20
N LEU A 52 14.90 -6.19 -5.79
CA LEU A 52 15.62 -6.36 -4.53
C LEU A 52 17.01 -5.69 -4.56
N PRO A 53 17.82 -5.83 -5.63
CA PRO A 53 19.06 -5.07 -5.74
C PRO A 53 18.85 -3.56 -5.72
N TRP A 54 17.82 -3.04 -6.39
CA TRP A 54 17.45 -1.63 -6.34
C TRP A 54 17.10 -1.19 -4.91
N LEU A 55 16.24 -1.93 -4.22
CA LEU A 55 15.80 -1.56 -2.88
C LEU A 55 16.95 -1.60 -1.88
N GLN A 56 17.86 -2.57 -1.98
CA GLN A 56 19.07 -2.65 -1.16
C GLN A 56 20.00 -1.45 -1.41
N LYS A 57 20.19 -1.08 -2.68
CA LYS A 57 20.98 0.10 -3.06
C LYS A 57 20.35 1.41 -2.56
N LYS A 58 19.03 1.59 -2.75
CA LYS A 58 18.32 2.82 -2.36
C LYS A 58 18.21 2.99 -0.85
N SER A 59 18.04 1.89 -0.11
CA SER A 59 17.96 1.89 1.36
C SER A 59 19.33 1.97 2.05
N GLY A 60 20.41 1.62 1.35
CA GLY A 60 21.73 1.43 1.98
C GLY A 60 21.77 0.30 3.01
N MET A 61 20.78 -0.59 3.00
CA MET A 61 20.61 -1.67 3.98
C MET A 61 20.47 -3.03 3.30
N GLU A 62 21.04 -4.06 3.92
CA GLU A 62 20.76 -5.43 3.51
C GLU A 62 19.29 -5.77 3.77
N ILE A 63 18.63 -6.25 2.72
CA ILE A 63 17.29 -6.83 2.82
C ILE A 63 17.45 -8.25 3.33
N SER A 64 16.67 -8.62 4.36
CA SER A 64 16.72 -9.97 4.92
C SER A 64 16.47 -11.01 3.84
N SER A 65 17.37 -11.98 3.73
CA SER A 65 17.19 -13.15 2.86
C SER A 65 16.11 -14.12 3.35
N MET A 66 15.39 -13.80 4.43
CA MET A 66 14.28 -14.61 4.98
C MET A 66 13.06 -14.68 4.07
N LEU A 67 12.87 -13.70 3.20
CA LEU A 67 11.75 -13.65 2.28
C LEU A 67 12.20 -13.56 0.83
N TYR A 68 11.36 -14.06 -0.07
CA TYR A 68 11.46 -13.81 -1.50
C TYR A 68 10.10 -13.40 -2.06
N ILE A 69 10.12 -12.69 -3.19
CA ILE A 69 8.91 -12.32 -3.93
C ILE A 69 8.57 -13.49 -4.86
N GLY A 70 7.32 -13.95 -4.79
CA GLY A 70 6.78 -14.98 -5.67
C GLY A 70 5.39 -14.62 -6.16
N ASN A 71 4.83 -15.48 -7.01
CA ASN A 71 3.45 -15.34 -7.50
C ASN A 71 2.52 -16.28 -6.72
N SER A 72 1.35 -15.77 -6.34
CA SER A 72 0.25 -16.53 -5.75
C SER A 72 -1.04 -16.33 -6.56
N ILE A 73 -2.12 -17.00 -6.16
CA ILE A 73 -3.46 -16.78 -6.73
C ILE A 73 -4.00 -15.35 -6.51
N TYR A 74 -3.37 -14.57 -5.63
CA TYR A 74 -3.71 -13.16 -5.38
C TYR A 74 -2.68 -12.18 -5.98
N GLY A 75 -1.88 -12.65 -6.94
CA GLY A 75 -0.80 -11.88 -7.54
C GLY A 75 0.52 -12.02 -6.76
N ARG A 76 1.39 -11.02 -6.89
CA ARG A 76 2.70 -11.03 -6.21
C ARG A 76 2.55 -11.00 -4.70
N SER A 77 3.27 -11.90 -4.02
CA SER A 77 3.27 -12.05 -2.56
C SER A 77 4.67 -12.34 -2.05
N LEU A 78 4.85 -12.22 -0.73
CA LEU A 78 6.05 -12.61 -0.03
C LEU A 78 5.95 -14.04 0.48
N PHE A 79 7.06 -14.78 0.37
CA PHE A 79 7.18 -16.16 0.81
C PHE A 79 8.42 -16.33 1.67
N ALA A 80 8.35 -17.19 2.68
CA ALA A 80 9.51 -17.53 3.50
C ALA A 80 10.50 -18.40 2.71
N SER A 81 11.76 -17.99 2.64
CA SER A 81 12.85 -18.79 2.05
C SER A 81 13.44 -19.81 3.03
N LYS A 82 13.34 -19.51 4.32
CA LYS A 82 13.82 -20.30 5.45
C LYS A 82 12.84 -20.21 6.60
N PHE A 83 13.06 -20.99 7.65
CA PHE A 83 12.26 -20.86 8.86
C PHE A 83 12.36 -19.44 9.42
N VAL A 84 11.21 -18.82 9.67
CA VAL A 84 11.09 -17.51 10.33
C VAL A 84 10.51 -17.76 11.71
N GLN A 85 11.15 -17.27 12.76
CA GLN A 85 10.66 -17.37 14.13
C GLN A 85 9.90 -16.09 14.51
N TYR A 86 8.91 -16.22 15.39
CA TYR A 86 8.24 -15.09 16.00
C TYR A 86 9.26 -14.16 16.68
N GLY A 87 9.17 -12.87 16.36
CA GLY A 87 10.11 -11.85 16.83
C GLY A 87 11.30 -11.62 15.90
N ASP A 88 11.50 -12.46 14.88
CA ASP A 88 12.48 -12.17 13.84
C ASP A 88 12.11 -10.89 13.12
N CYS A 89 13.12 -10.02 12.94
CA CYS A 89 12.96 -8.83 12.14
C CYS A 89 13.13 -9.20 10.67
N ILE A 90 12.01 -9.32 9.97
CA ILE A 90 11.97 -9.89 8.63
C ILE A 90 12.16 -8.82 7.57
N LEU A 91 11.79 -7.58 7.88
CA LEU A 91 12.03 -6.44 7.03
C LEU A 91 12.37 -5.22 7.86
N LYS A 92 13.43 -4.51 7.45
CA LYS A 92 13.71 -3.14 7.87
C LYS A 92 13.67 -2.26 6.63
N VAL A 93 12.70 -1.35 6.57
CA VAL A 93 12.62 -0.36 5.49
C VAL A 93 12.89 1.01 6.09
N PRO A 94 13.95 1.71 5.65
CA PRO A 94 14.13 3.14 5.90
C PRO A 94 12.94 3.99 5.46
N PHE A 95 12.82 5.20 6.00
CA PHE A 95 11.79 6.14 5.53
C PHE A 95 12.10 6.78 4.18
N ASP A 96 13.37 6.91 3.80
CA ASP A 96 13.82 7.58 2.57
C ASP A 96 13.49 6.80 1.28
N VAL A 97 13.26 5.49 1.37
CA VAL A 97 12.82 4.69 0.21
C VAL A 97 11.30 4.70 0.00
N GLN A 98 10.54 5.18 0.98
CA GLN A 98 9.07 5.21 0.93
C GLN A 98 8.61 6.25 -0.08
N LEU A 99 7.51 5.96 -0.78
CA LEU A 99 6.81 6.94 -1.59
C LEU A 99 5.79 7.64 -0.69
N THR A 100 5.85 8.96 -0.64
CA THR A 100 5.08 9.82 0.25
C THR A 100 4.56 11.04 -0.52
N PRO A 101 3.50 11.72 -0.06
CA PRO A 101 3.03 12.96 -0.67
C PRO A 101 4.12 14.04 -0.81
N GLU A 102 5.17 13.98 0.00
CA GLU A 102 6.31 14.89 -0.05
C GLU A 102 7.18 14.70 -1.31
N ASN A 103 7.10 13.53 -1.96
CA ASN A 103 7.82 13.24 -3.21
C ASN A 103 7.18 13.89 -4.43
N VAL A 104 5.97 14.45 -4.33
CA VAL A 104 5.40 15.23 -5.42
C VAL A 104 6.22 16.51 -5.61
N LEU A 105 6.37 16.97 -6.85
CA LEU A 105 7.08 18.21 -7.13
C LEU A 105 6.52 19.37 -6.29
N PRO A 106 7.37 20.20 -5.65
CA PRO A 106 6.94 21.29 -4.79
C PRO A 106 5.90 22.19 -5.46
N GLU A 107 6.04 22.45 -6.77
CA GLU A 107 5.16 23.27 -7.59
C GLU A 107 3.76 22.65 -7.69
N ILE A 108 3.67 21.33 -7.88
CA ILE A 108 2.38 20.61 -7.87
C ILE A 108 1.79 20.68 -6.46
N ARG A 109 2.60 20.42 -5.43
CA ARG A 109 2.15 20.38 -4.02
C ARG A 109 1.53 21.69 -3.57
N LEU A 110 2.16 22.82 -3.92
CA LEU A 110 1.70 24.17 -3.55
C LEU A 110 0.37 24.55 -4.21
N LEU A 111 0.01 23.86 -5.29
CA LEU A 111 -1.21 24.11 -6.04
C LEU A 111 -2.37 23.19 -5.63
N LEU A 112 -2.10 22.18 -4.81
CA LEU A 112 -3.12 21.30 -4.25
C LEU A 112 -3.79 21.96 -3.05
N ASP A 113 -5.11 22.05 -3.10
CA ASP A 113 -5.93 22.54 -1.99
C ASP A 113 -5.81 21.63 -0.76
N ASP A 114 -5.99 22.20 0.44
CA ASP A 114 -5.95 21.45 1.70
C ASP A 114 -7.04 20.37 1.77
N ASN A 115 -8.16 20.56 1.07
CA ASN A 115 -9.29 19.63 0.97
C ASN A 115 -9.01 18.41 0.08
N VAL A 116 -7.89 18.36 -0.66
CA VAL A 116 -7.51 17.18 -1.43
C VAL A 116 -7.16 16.03 -0.48
N GLY A 117 -7.74 14.86 -0.67
CA GLY A 117 -7.53 13.70 0.20
C GLY A 117 -6.06 13.21 0.21
N HIS A 118 -5.64 12.56 1.30
CA HIS A 118 -4.29 11.97 1.37
C HIS A 118 -4.06 10.89 0.31
N ILE A 119 -5.11 10.14 -0.07
CA ILE A 119 -5.05 9.14 -1.14
C ILE A 119 -4.76 9.82 -2.47
N ALA A 120 -5.53 10.86 -2.83
CA ALA A 120 -5.33 11.64 -4.04
C ALA A 120 -3.90 12.22 -4.14
N ARG A 121 -3.39 12.80 -3.04
CA ARG A 121 -2.02 13.34 -3.02
C ARG A 121 -0.97 12.28 -3.34
N LEU A 122 -1.09 11.08 -2.76
CA LEU A 122 -0.14 10.00 -3.03
C LEU A 122 -0.37 9.35 -4.41
N ALA A 123 -1.60 9.33 -4.90
CA ALA A 123 -1.93 8.89 -6.26
C ALA A 123 -1.30 9.80 -7.33
N LEU A 124 -1.23 11.12 -7.08
CA LEU A 124 -0.53 12.04 -7.97
C LEU A 124 0.97 11.75 -8.05
N VAL A 125 1.61 11.39 -6.93
CA VAL A 125 3.01 10.96 -6.93
C VAL A 125 3.18 9.71 -7.78
N LEU A 126 2.30 8.71 -7.61
CA LEU A 126 2.34 7.49 -8.43
C LEU A 126 2.25 7.82 -9.93
N LEU A 127 1.32 8.69 -10.33
CA LEU A 127 1.14 9.05 -11.74
C LEU A 127 2.38 9.74 -12.31
N VAL A 128 3.02 10.65 -11.55
CA VAL A 128 4.27 11.30 -11.95
C VAL A 128 5.39 10.27 -12.11
N GLU A 129 5.60 9.40 -11.12
CA GLU A 129 6.66 8.38 -11.15
C GLU A 129 6.43 7.35 -12.27
N GLN A 130 5.17 6.99 -12.55
CA GLN A 130 4.82 6.14 -13.69
C GLN A 130 5.12 6.82 -15.02
N LYS A 131 4.80 8.12 -15.17
CA LYS A 131 5.08 8.87 -16.41
C LYS A 131 6.58 9.04 -16.66
N LEU A 132 7.38 9.25 -15.62
CA LEU A 132 8.84 9.30 -15.71
C LEU A 132 9.43 7.98 -16.23
N GLY A 133 8.74 6.86 -16.03
CA GLY A 133 9.20 5.56 -16.53
C GLY A 133 10.60 5.24 -16.02
N GLN A 134 11.53 4.89 -16.91
CA GLN A 134 12.90 4.51 -16.53
C GLN A 134 13.72 5.64 -15.90
N GLU A 135 13.30 6.90 -16.05
CA GLU A 135 13.94 8.05 -15.41
C GLU A 135 13.54 8.19 -13.93
N SER A 136 12.48 7.51 -13.51
CA SER A 136 12.06 7.46 -12.10
C SER A 136 13.08 6.70 -11.26
N GLU A 137 13.51 7.29 -10.14
CA GLU A 137 14.28 6.56 -9.14
C GLU A 137 13.50 5.42 -8.49
N TRP A 138 12.17 5.39 -8.63
CA TRP A 138 11.28 4.34 -8.17
C TRP A 138 10.84 3.40 -9.30
N TYR A 139 11.41 3.49 -10.51
CA TYR A 139 11.00 2.64 -11.64
C TYR A 139 10.95 1.14 -11.33
N PRO A 140 11.93 0.53 -10.62
CA PRO A 140 11.84 -0.88 -10.26
C PRO A 140 10.67 -1.18 -9.31
N TYR A 141 10.31 -0.25 -8.43
CA TYR A 141 9.11 -0.35 -7.59
C TYR A 141 7.82 -0.16 -8.37
N MET A 142 7.74 0.85 -9.25
CA MET A 142 6.56 1.11 -10.10
C MET A 142 6.24 -0.10 -10.99
N SER A 143 7.27 -0.71 -11.58
CA SER A 143 7.15 -1.95 -12.37
C SER A 143 6.68 -3.15 -11.54
N ASN A 144 6.76 -3.03 -10.21
CA ASN A 144 6.32 -4.03 -9.25
C ASN A 144 4.93 -3.81 -8.63
N LEU A 145 4.25 -2.72 -8.98
CA LEU A 145 2.86 -2.48 -8.59
C LEU A 145 1.87 -3.32 -9.41
N PRO A 146 0.68 -3.63 -8.87
CA PRO A 146 -0.33 -4.39 -9.59
C PRO A 146 -0.91 -3.57 -10.74
N ARG A 147 -1.11 -4.21 -11.88
CA ARG A 147 -1.89 -3.62 -12.99
C ARG A 147 -3.37 -3.54 -12.60
N GLN A 148 -4.14 -2.71 -13.29
CA GLN A 148 -5.60 -2.56 -13.02
C GLN A 148 -6.33 -3.91 -13.03
N LYS A 149 -6.01 -4.80 -13.98
CA LYS A 149 -6.61 -6.14 -14.10
C LYS A 149 -6.25 -7.10 -12.96
N GLU A 150 -5.22 -6.78 -12.19
CA GLU A 150 -4.75 -7.56 -11.04
C GLU A 150 -5.35 -7.05 -9.72
N LEU A 151 -6.02 -5.89 -9.74
CA LEU A 151 -6.71 -5.33 -8.59
C LEU A 151 -8.15 -5.85 -8.51
N HIS A 152 -8.45 -6.60 -7.45
CA HIS A 152 -9.81 -7.02 -7.13
C HIS A 152 -10.55 -5.96 -6.30
N CYS A 153 -10.63 -4.73 -6.81
CA CYS A 153 -11.30 -3.62 -6.14
C CYS A 153 -12.70 -3.37 -6.74
N PRO A 154 -13.77 -3.27 -5.91
CA PRO A 154 -15.12 -2.98 -6.40
C PRO A 154 -15.27 -1.70 -7.21
N VAL A 155 -14.36 -0.73 -7.07
CA VAL A 155 -14.37 0.52 -7.85
C VAL A 155 -14.27 0.26 -9.36
N PHE A 156 -13.73 -0.88 -9.79
CA PHE A 156 -13.63 -1.28 -11.20
C PHE A 156 -14.78 -2.17 -11.68
N TRP A 157 -15.74 -2.49 -10.80
CA TRP A 157 -16.84 -3.37 -11.16
C TRP A 157 -17.78 -2.70 -12.15
N SER A 158 -18.22 -3.48 -13.13
CA SER A 158 -19.31 -3.07 -14.00
C SER A 158 -20.60 -2.89 -13.19
N LYS A 159 -21.53 -2.09 -13.73
CA LYS A 159 -22.86 -1.92 -13.15
C LYS A 159 -23.54 -3.26 -12.84
N LYS A 160 -23.42 -4.24 -13.74
CA LYS A 160 -23.98 -5.58 -13.57
C LYS A 160 -23.36 -6.32 -12.40
N GLU A 161 -22.04 -6.25 -12.24
CA GLU A 161 -21.34 -6.86 -11.10
C GLU A 161 -21.76 -6.24 -9.78
N LEU A 162 -21.90 -4.91 -9.76
CA LEU A 162 -22.32 -4.19 -8.57
C LEU A 162 -23.78 -4.50 -8.21
N GLU A 163 -24.68 -4.59 -9.19
CA GLU A 163 -26.09 -4.99 -8.99
C GLU A 163 -26.23 -6.36 -8.30
N MET A 164 -25.29 -7.30 -8.50
CA MET A 164 -25.30 -8.60 -7.82
C MET A 164 -25.15 -8.48 -6.29
N VAL A 165 -24.58 -7.37 -5.79
CA VAL A 165 -24.36 -7.11 -4.37
C VAL A 165 -25.22 -5.96 -3.83
N GLN A 166 -26.24 -5.52 -4.56
CA GLN A 166 -27.07 -4.34 -4.23
C GLN A 166 -27.59 -4.26 -2.79
N PRO A 167 -28.06 -5.34 -2.13
CA PRO A 167 -28.54 -5.23 -0.75
C PRO A 167 -27.41 -5.10 0.29
N SER A 168 -26.14 -5.23 -0.11
CA SER A 168 -24.99 -5.17 0.79
C SER A 168 -24.46 -3.76 0.97
N SER A 169 -23.71 -3.55 2.07
CA SER A 169 -23.00 -2.28 2.29
C SER A 169 -21.96 -2.00 1.20
N VAL A 170 -21.35 -3.06 0.63
CA VAL A 170 -20.35 -2.95 -0.45
C VAL A 170 -20.91 -2.20 -1.65
N TYR A 171 -22.19 -2.41 -2.01
CA TYR A 171 -22.82 -1.67 -3.11
C TYR A 171 -22.76 -0.16 -2.88
N LYS A 172 -23.29 0.28 -1.73
CA LYS A 172 -23.38 1.70 -1.38
C LYS A 172 -21.99 2.31 -1.20
N GLU A 173 -21.11 1.62 -0.49
CA GLU A 173 -19.73 2.05 -0.26
C GLU A 173 -18.97 2.23 -1.57
N THR A 174 -19.15 1.33 -2.54
CA THR A 174 -18.50 1.43 -3.86
C THR A 174 -19.01 2.64 -4.64
N ILE A 175 -20.32 2.90 -4.63
CA ILE A 175 -20.91 4.08 -5.27
C ILE A 175 -20.38 5.38 -4.62
N ASP A 176 -20.37 5.43 -3.29
CA ASP A 176 -19.89 6.59 -2.53
C ASP A 176 -18.39 6.82 -2.80
N GLN A 177 -17.59 5.75 -2.84
CA GLN A 177 -16.16 5.81 -3.19
C GLN A 177 -15.93 6.32 -4.61
N HIS A 178 -16.63 5.77 -5.60
CA HIS A 178 -16.51 6.23 -6.99
C HIS A 178 -16.87 7.71 -7.13
N THR A 179 -17.96 8.13 -6.49
CA THR A 179 -18.41 9.54 -6.47
C THR A 179 -17.36 10.45 -5.84
N GLN A 180 -16.74 10.02 -4.74
CA GLN A 180 -15.70 10.78 -4.05
C GLN A 180 -14.43 10.89 -4.91
N ILE A 181 -14.00 9.81 -5.55
CA ILE A 181 -12.83 9.79 -6.45
C ILE A 181 -13.08 10.73 -7.63
N GLU A 182 -14.26 10.70 -8.24
CA GLU A 182 -14.64 11.59 -9.33
C GLU A 182 -14.60 13.06 -8.90
N LYS A 183 -15.17 13.38 -7.73
CA LYS A 183 -15.15 14.74 -7.17
C LYS A 183 -13.72 15.24 -6.93
N GLU A 184 -12.86 14.39 -6.36
CA GLU A 184 -11.44 14.73 -6.15
C GLU A 184 -10.70 14.91 -7.48
N TYR A 185 -10.96 14.05 -8.47
CA TYR A 185 -10.37 14.19 -9.80
C TYR A 185 -10.73 15.53 -10.45
N LEU A 186 -12.00 15.94 -10.38
CA LEU A 186 -12.45 17.25 -10.88
C LEU A 186 -11.79 18.41 -10.12
N THR A 187 -11.53 18.23 -8.82
CA THR A 187 -10.87 19.24 -7.98
C THR A 187 -9.40 19.42 -8.36
N ILE A 188 -8.69 18.33 -8.64
CA ILE A 188 -7.25 18.38 -8.98
C ILE A 188 -6.99 18.64 -10.47
N ARG A 189 -7.97 18.45 -11.35
CA ARG A 189 -7.81 18.61 -12.81
C ARG A 189 -7.20 19.94 -13.24
N PRO A 190 -7.59 21.11 -12.70
CA PRO A 190 -6.92 22.38 -13.03
C PRO A 190 -5.44 22.44 -12.63
N VAL A 191 -5.02 21.63 -11.64
CA VAL A 191 -3.60 21.45 -11.31
C VAL A 191 -2.94 20.59 -12.38
N LEU A 192 -3.53 19.45 -12.76
CA LEU A 192 -2.99 18.56 -13.80
C LEU A 192 -2.76 19.30 -15.13
N ASP A 193 -3.73 20.13 -15.55
CA ASP A 193 -3.69 20.90 -16.79
C ASP A 193 -2.50 21.89 -16.83
N ARG A 194 -1.94 22.30 -15.67
CA ARG A 194 -0.75 23.16 -15.59
C ARG A 194 0.57 22.39 -15.73
N PHE A 195 0.55 21.06 -15.63
CA PHE A 195 1.72 20.20 -15.78
C PHE A 195 1.51 19.12 -16.86
N PRO A 196 1.24 19.51 -18.12
CA PRO A 196 0.91 18.57 -19.19
C PRO A 196 2.04 17.56 -19.46
N HIS A 197 3.29 17.94 -19.24
CA HIS A 197 4.45 17.05 -19.36
C HIS A 197 4.35 15.79 -18.47
N PHE A 198 3.64 15.86 -17.33
CA PHE A 198 3.35 14.69 -16.50
C PHE A 198 1.98 14.08 -16.76
N PHE A 199 0.97 14.89 -17.11
CA PHE A 199 -0.42 14.46 -17.03
C PHE A 199 -1.22 14.51 -18.34
N GLU A 200 -0.64 14.92 -19.47
CA GLU A 200 -1.37 15.05 -20.75
C GLU A 200 -2.06 13.76 -21.19
N GLU A 201 -1.43 12.62 -20.96
CA GLU A 201 -1.96 11.29 -21.32
C GLU A 201 -2.73 10.61 -20.17
N VAL A 202 -2.77 11.22 -18.98
CA VAL A 202 -3.38 10.60 -17.79
C VAL A 202 -4.90 10.69 -17.90
N THR A 203 -5.53 9.52 -17.91
CA THR A 203 -6.99 9.39 -17.97
C THR A 203 -7.60 9.31 -16.56
N PHE A 204 -8.93 9.42 -16.48
CA PHE A 204 -9.64 9.19 -15.23
C PHE A 204 -9.47 7.74 -14.73
N GLU A 205 -9.39 6.76 -15.64
CA GLU A 205 -9.12 5.36 -15.29
C GLU A 205 -7.73 5.18 -14.67
N ASP A 206 -6.71 5.87 -15.19
CA ASP A 206 -5.37 5.86 -14.60
C ASP A 206 -5.39 6.47 -13.19
N TYR A 207 -6.17 7.52 -12.98
CA TYR A 207 -6.34 8.12 -11.66
C TYR A 207 -7.06 7.19 -10.67
N ILE A 208 -8.14 6.50 -11.09
CA ILE A 208 -8.81 5.48 -10.27
C ILE A 208 -7.83 4.34 -9.96
N HIS A 209 -7.03 3.90 -10.94
CA HIS A 209 -6.00 2.87 -10.74
C HIS A 209 -4.99 3.29 -9.67
N ALA A 210 -4.44 4.50 -9.76
CA ALA A 210 -3.51 5.03 -8.78
C ALA A 210 -4.16 5.12 -7.38
N CYS A 211 -5.42 5.60 -7.29
CA CYS A 211 -6.16 5.65 -6.04
C CYS A 211 -6.37 4.25 -5.44
N ALA A 212 -6.71 3.25 -6.25
CA ALA A 212 -6.92 1.87 -5.81
C ALA A 212 -5.61 1.20 -5.35
N VAL A 213 -4.49 1.49 -6.02
CA VAL A 213 -3.15 1.05 -5.55
C VAL A 213 -2.87 1.66 -4.17
N VAL A 214 -3.04 2.97 -4.01
CA VAL A 214 -2.82 3.65 -2.72
C VAL A 214 -3.75 3.11 -1.64
N GLY A 215 -5.05 2.99 -1.91
CA GLY A 215 -6.04 2.54 -0.94
C GLY A 215 -5.81 1.09 -0.47
N SER A 216 -5.25 0.23 -1.32
CA SER A 216 -4.97 -1.17 -0.99
C SER A 216 -3.58 -1.38 -0.34
N ARG A 217 -2.62 -0.49 -0.58
CA ARG A 217 -1.19 -0.72 -0.25
C ARG A 217 -0.53 0.33 0.63
N ALA A 218 -1.12 1.50 0.82
CA ALA A 218 -0.51 2.57 1.60
C ALA A 218 -0.68 2.35 3.11
N TRP A 219 0.34 2.77 3.86
CA TRP A 219 0.43 2.59 5.31
C TRP A 219 0.36 3.96 5.98
N GLY A 220 -0.55 4.08 6.95
CA GLY A 220 -0.65 5.27 7.80
C GLY A 220 0.50 5.39 8.79
N SER A 221 0.86 6.63 9.11
CA SER A 221 1.81 6.98 10.16
C SER A 221 1.48 8.37 10.72
N SER A 222 2.20 8.81 11.76
CA SER A 222 2.12 10.19 12.25
C SER A 222 2.55 11.23 11.21
N LYS A 223 3.22 10.82 10.13
CA LYS A 223 3.63 11.67 9.01
C LYS A 223 2.67 11.59 7.81
N GLY A 224 1.57 10.84 7.91
CA GLY A 224 0.63 10.63 6.80
C GLY A 224 0.76 9.25 6.14
N LEU A 225 0.16 9.13 4.95
CA LEU A 225 0.17 7.91 4.14
C LEU A 225 1.46 7.75 3.36
N SER A 226 1.96 6.53 3.28
CA SER A 226 3.15 6.19 2.50
C SER A 226 3.01 4.82 1.85
N LEU A 227 3.47 4.68 0.61
CA LEU A 227 3.74 3.38 0.02
C LEU A 227 5.15 2.93 0.40
N ILE A 228 5.27 1.69 0.85
CA ILE A 228 6.52 1.17 1.41
C ILE A 228 6.95 0.00 0.53
N PRO A 229 7.92 0.21 -0.38
CA PRO A 229 8.40 -0.86 -1.24
C PRO A 229 8.76 -2.10 -0.42
N PHE A 230 8.40 -3.26 -0.94
CA PHE A 230 8.56 -4.59 -0.34
C PHE A 230 7.57 -4.89 0.79
N ALA A 231 7.33 -3.96 1.72
CA ALA A 231 6.33 -4.16 2.77
C ALA A 231 4.91 -4.23 2.21
N ASP A 232 4.65 -3.54 1.11
CA ASP A 232 3.34 -3.45 0.47
C ASP A 232 2.98 -4.66 -0.41
N PHE A 233 3.86 -5.67 -0.54
CA PHE A 233 3.49 -7.00 -1.04
C PHE A 233 2.69 -7.83 -0.02
N LEU A 234 2.59 -7.37 1.22
CA LEU A 234 1.71 -7.92 2.24
C LEU A 234 0.25 -7.61 1.86
N ASN A 235 -0.61 -8.62 1.75
CA ASN A 235 -2.03 -8.35 1.58
C ASN A 235 -2.61 -7.86 2.91
N MET A 236 -2.92 -6.56 2.95
CA MET A 236 -3.37 -5.82 4.14
C MET A 236 -4.68 -6.32 4.77
N MET A 237 -5.38 -7.29 4.16
CA MET A 237 -6.66 -7.79 4.66
C MET A 237 -6.56 -8.74 5.86
N GLU A 238 -5.44 -9.44 6.06
CA GLU A 238 -5.35 -10.49 7.11
C GLU A 238 -4.35 -10.13 8.23
N ILE A 239 -3.50 -9.11 8.01
CA ILE A 239 -2.34 -8.82 8.86
C ILE A 239 -2.61 -7.70 9.89
N GLN A 240 -3.72 -6.96 9.77
CA GLN A 240 -4.08 -5.91 10.75
C GLN A 240 -4.20 -6.41 12.20
N MET A 241 -4.38 -7.72 12.43
CA MET A 241 -4.45 -8.26 13.79
C MET A 241 -3.10 -8.72 14.38
N GLN A 242 -2.02 -8.89 13.61
CA GLN A 242 -0.89 -9.72 14.08
C GLN A 242 0.54 -9.26 13.76
N SER A 243 0.76 -8.36 12.80
CA SER A 243 2.09 -7.76 12.65
C SER A 243 2.21 -6.51 13.52
N TYR A 244 3.10 -6.53 14.51
CA TYR A 244 3.53 -5.31 15.17
C TYR A 244 4.50 -4.58 14.24
N LEU A 245 4.08 -3.43 13.73
CA LEU A 245 4.99 -2.40 13.25
C LEU A 245 5.68 -1.78 14.46
N ALA A 246 6.91 -2.20 14.73
CA ALA A 246 7.76 -1.46 15.64
C ALA A 246 8.37 -0.29 14.85
N MET A 247 7.88 0.93 15.08
CA MET A 247 8.57 2.14 14.63
C MET A 247 9.76 2.37 15.55
N ASN A 248 10.98 2.24 15.01
CA ASN A 248 12.15 2.66 15.74
C ASN A 248 12.48 4.10 15.36
N THR A 249 11.96 5.05 16.14
CA THR A 249 12.14 6.50 15.94
C THR A 249 13.60 6.93 16.03
N SER A 250 14.46 6.21 16.75
CA SER A 250 15.89 6.51 16.82
C SER A 250 16.67 6.19 15.54
N LYS A 251 16.12 5.35 14.65
CA LYS A 251 16.78 4.89 13.42
C LYS A 251 16.04 5.25 12.14
N SER A 252 14.90 5.94 12.20
CA SER A 252 14.07 6.24 11.02
C SER A 252 13.77 4.98 10.19
N GLN A 253 13.37 3.88 10.86
CA GLN A 253 13.13 2.58 10.23
C GLN A 253 11.81 1.96 10.70
N ARG A 254 11.11 1.26 9.81
CA ARG A 254 9.98 0.37 10.14
C ARG A 254 10.45 -1.07 10.17
N SER A 255 10.07 -1.81 11.22
CA SER A 255 10.31 -3.25 11.34
C SER A 255 9.00 -4.03 11.25
N LEU A 256 8.99 -5.09 10.45
CA LEU A 256 7.89 -6.06 10.39
C LEU A 256 8.25 -7.33 11.16
N LEU A 257 7.38 -7.67 12.10
CA LEU A 257 7.41 -8.93 12.86
C LEU A 257 6.28 -9.82 12.35
N VAL A 258 6.59 -11.07 12.03
CA VAL A 258 5.58 -12.08 11.67
C VAL A 258 5.68 -13.28 12.59
N LYS A 259 4.69 -14.17 12.51
CA LYS A 259 4.65 -15.43 13.26
C LYS A 259 5.64 -16.45 12.71
N ASN A 260 5.74 -17.60 13.40
CA ASN A 260 6.54 -18.71 12.92
C ASN A 260 6.10 -19.14 11.51
N MET A 261 7.05 -19.30 10.59
CA MET A 261 6.78 -19.75 9.22
C MET A 261 7.77 -20.82 8.76
N LEU A 262 7.24 -21.79 8.03
CA LEU A 262 8.05 -22.77 7.31
C LEU A 262 8.49 -22.23 5.94
N PRO A 263 9.63 -22.70 5.40
CA PRO A 263 10.03 -22.39 4.03
C PRO A 263 8.93 -22.72 3.02
N GLY A 264 8.70 -21.84 2.05
CA GLY A 264 7.67 -21.97 1.02
C GLY A 264 6.29 -21.45 1.42
N ASN A 265 6.04 -21.17 2.70
CA ASN A 265 4.78 -20.57 3.13
C ASN A 265 4.69 -19.11 2.68
N ARG A 266 3.51 -18.72 2.19
CA ARG A 266 3.19 -17.31 1.93
C ARG A 266 2.99 -16.59 3.26
N LEU A 267 3.44 -15.34 3.31
CA LEU A 267 3.41 -14.50 4.50
C LEU A 267 1.98 -14.23 5.01
N ASP A 268 1.00 -14.19 4.10
CA ASP A 268 -0.41 -14.01 4.43
C ASP A 268 -1.10 -15.30 4.92
N ASP A 269 -0.51 -16.48 4.71
CA ASP A 269 -1.14 -17.78 5.02
C ASP A 269 -0.81 -18.30 6.44
N ALA A 270 -0.09 -17.52 7.25
CA ALA A 270 0.31 -17.93 8.59
C ALA A 270 -0.91 -18.04 9.52
N GLN A 271 -1.41 -19.26 9.71
CA GLN A 271 -2.55 -19.57 10.58
C GLN A 271 -2.26 -19.22 12.06
N VAL A 272 -3.33 -18.80 12.74
CA VAL A 272 -3.37 -18.56 14.18
C VAL A 272 -3.63 -19.89 14.88
N ASN A 273 -2.66 -20.38 15.63
CA ASN A 273 -2.91 -21.31 16.74
C ASN A 273 -2.99 -20.50 18.04
#